data_AF-A0A3D1V447-F1
#
_entry.id   AF-A0A3D1V447-F1
#
_cell.length_a   1.000
_cell.length_b   1.000
_cell.length_c   1.000
_cell.angle_alpha   90.00
_cell.angle_beta   90.00
_cell.angle_gamma   90.00
#
_symmetry.space_group_name_H-M   'P 1'
#
loop_
_entity.id
_entity.type
_entity.pdbx_description
1 polymer ?
#
loop_
_entity_poly.entity_id
_entity_poly.type
_entity_poly.pdbx_seq_one_letter_code
_entity_poly.pdbx_strand_id
1 'polypeptide(L)' 'TLRAVGLDVEAADVTRVPQNQVEIEGSQAQTAMKLLEALEDLEDVQEVYTNASFSEETAAA' A
#
# COMPACT_ATOMS: atom_id res chain seq x y z
N THR A 1 -1.02 28.07 3.70
CA THR A 1 -1.41 26.65 3.80
C THR A 1 -2.24 26.29 2.58
N LEU A 2 -2.35 25.02 2.17
CA LEU A 2 -3.17 24.61 1.02
C LEU A 2 -4.63 25.12 1.14
N ARG A 3 -5.17 25.14 2.37
CA ARG A 3 -6.46 25.76 2.69
C ARG A 3 -6.52 27.28 2.46
N ALA A 4 -5.40 27.99 2.64
CA ALA A 4 -5.35 29.45 2.43
C ALA A 4 -5.43 29.85 0.95
N VAL A 5 -5.22 28.89 0.03
CA VAL A 5 -5.44 29.08 -1.41
C VAL A 5 -6.74 28.43 -1.89
N GLY A 6 -7.64 28.06 -0.96
CA GLY A 6 -8.96 27.49 -1.27
C GLY A 6 -8.94 26.03 -1.72
N LEU A 7 -7.84 25.31 -1.50
CA LEU A 7 -7.78 23.88 -1.78
C LEU A 7 -8.14 23.08 -0.53
N ASP A 8 -9.23 22.32 -0.64
CA ASP A 8 -9.62 21.34 0.36
C ASP A 8 -8.70 20.11 0.28
N VAL A 9 -8.13 19.76 1.43
CA VAL A 9 -7.23 18.61 1.55
C VAL A 9 -8.06 17.44 2.04
N GLU A 10 -8.20 16.42 1.21
CA GLU A 10 -8.95 15.19 1.52
C GLU A 10 -8.24 14.34 2.58
N ALA A 11 -6.93 14.14 2.43
CA ALA A 11 -6.10 13.43 3.38
C ALA A 11 -4.68 14.04 3.44
N ALA A 12 -4.08 14.02 4.63
CA ALA A 12 -2.68 14.41 4.83
C ALA A 12 -2.11 13.59 5.98
N ASP A 13 -1.21 12.67 5.66
CA ASP A 13 -0.57 11.78 6.63
C ASP A 13 0.91 11.54 6.29
N VAL A 14 1.69 11.07 7.26
CA VAL A 14 3.09 10.71 7.08
C VAL A 14 3.19 9.24 6.69
N THR A 15 3.52 8.97 5.44
CA THR A 15 3.62 7.59 4.91
C THR A 15 5.00 7.28 4.35
N ARG A 16 5.30 6.00 4.15
CA ARG A 16 6.52 5.58 3.45
C ARG A 16 6.26 5.35 1.97
N VAL A 17 6.94 6.13 1.14
CA VAL A 17 6.93 5.97 -0.33
C VAL A 17 8.21 5.23 -0.76
N PRO A 18 8.09 4.08 -1.43
CA PRO A 18 9.26 3.33 -1.90
C PRO A 18 9.94 4.05 -3.08
N GLN A 19 11.26 3.92 -3.20
CA GLN A 19 12.05 4.55 -4.26
C GLN A 19 11.99 3.81 -5.60
N ASN A 20 11.66 2.53 -5.57
CA ASN A 20 11.48 1.66 -6.73
C ASN A 20 10.28 0.74 -6.48
N GLN A 21 9.76 0.13 -7.54
CA GLN A 21 8.70 -0.88 -7.43
C GLN A 21 9.19 -2.21 -8.01
N VAL A 22 8.67 -3.31 -7.48
CA VAL A 22 8.95 -4.66 -7.94
C VAL A 22 7.64 -5.29 -8.39
N GLU A 23 7.55 -5.58 -9.68
CA GLU A 23 6.39 -6.26 -10.25
C GLU A 23 6.36 -7.72 -9.82
N ILE A 24 5.22 -8.15 -9.29
CA ILE A 24 4.99 -9.53 -8.85
C ILE A 24 3.64 -10.03 -9.38
N GLU A 25 3.62 -11.30 -9.77
CA GLU A 25 2.46 -11.91 -10.43
C GLU A 25 2.21 -13.33 -9.91
N GLY A 26 1.05 -13.90 -10.28
CA GLY A 26 0.71 -15.29 -10.04
C GLY A 26 0.88 -15.72 -8.58
N SER A 27 1.63 -16.80 -8.36
CA SER A 27 1.83 -17.37 -7.01
C SER A 27 2.60 -16.44 -6.06
N GLN A 28 3.50 -15.60 -6.59
CA GLN A 28 4.26 -14.65 -5.78
C GLN A 28 3.35 -13.52 -5.26
N ALA A 29 2.50 -12.99 -6.14
CA ALA A 29 1.50 -11.99 -5.77
C ALA A 29 0.54 -12.52 -4.70
N GLN A 30 0.01 -13.74 -4.88
CA GLN A 30 -0.87 -14.38 -3.88
C GLN A 30 -0.18 -14.58 -2.53
N THR A 31 1.10 -14.93 -2.53
CA THR A 31 1.87 -15.10 -1.29
C THR A 31 2.12 -13.76 -0.61
N ALA A 32 2.44 -12.73 -1.37
CA ALA A 32 2.63 -11.37 -0.86
C ALA A 32 1.34 -10.80 -0.27
N MET A 33 0.19 -10.99 -0.92
CA MET A 33 -1.10 -10.53 -0.39
C MET A 33 -1.45 -11.21 0.94
N LYS A 34 -1.30 -12.55 1.03
CA LYS A 34 -1.50 -13.27 2.29
C LYS A 34 -0.57 -12.82 3.41
N LEU A 35 0.68 -12.45 3.07
CA LEU A 35 1.62 -11.91 4.04
C LEU A 35 1.17 -10.53 4.53
N LEU A 36 0.71 -9.65 3.63
CA LEU A 36 0.19 -8.34 4.01
C LEU A 36 -1.02 -8.47 4.95
N GLU A 37 -2.00 -9.29 4.58
CA GLU A 37 -3.17 -9.59 5.42
C GLU A 37 -2.76 -10.12 6.80
N ALA A 38 -1.86 -11.11 6.84
CA ALA A 38 -1.41 -11.70 8.10
C ALA A 38 -0.64 -10.70 8.99
N LEU A 39 0.00 -9.69 8.41
CA LEU A 39 0.67 -8.62 9.16
C LEU A 39 -0.34 -7.60 9.67
N GLU A 40 -1.37 -7.27 8.89
CA GLU A 40 -2.44 -6.34 9.27
C GLU A 40 -3.34 -6.90 10.40
N ASP A 41 -3.47 -8.23 10.48
CA ASP A 41 -4.21 -8.90 11.55
C ASP A 41 -3.51 -8.87 12.92
N LEU A 42 -2.23 -8.48 12.98
CA LEU A 42 -1.48 -8.43 14.25
C LEU A 42 -1.80 -7.15 15.02
N GLU A 43 -2.25 -7.30 16.27
CA GLU A 43 -2.64 -6.17 17.15
C GLU A 43 -1.52 -5.14 17.37
N ASP A 44 -0.25 -5.56 17.26
CA ASP A 44 0.93 -4.70 17.47
C ASP A 44 1.40 -3.98 16.18
N VAL A 45 0.86 -4.35 15.01
CA VAL A 45 1.23 -3.73 13.73
C VAL A 45 0.35 -2.52 13.47
N GLN A 46 0.99 -1.36 13.28
CA GLN A 46 0.27 -0.10 13.05
C GLN A 46 0.04 0.18 11.56
N GLU A 47 1.07 0.01 10.73
CA GLU A 47 1.04 0.32 9.30
C GLU A 47 1.97 -0.63 8.55
N VAL A 48 1.53 -1.08 7.37
CA VAL A 48 2.32 -1.94 6.49
C VAL A 48 2.56 -1.21 5.17
N TYR A 49 3.82 -1.22 4.72
CA TYR A 49 4.24 -0.57 3.48
C TYR A 49 5.00 -1.57 2.61
N THR A 50 4.70 -1.57 1.31
CA THR A 50 5.37 -2.46 0.35
C THR A 50 5.77 -1.70 -0.91
N ASN A 51 6.80 -2.20 -1.58
CA ASN A 51 7.18 -1.76 -2.93
C ASN A 51 6.70 -2.75 -4.02
N ALA A 52 5.90 -3.74 -3.64
CA ALA A 52 5.29 -4.67 -4.59
C ALA A 52 4.29 -3.93 -5.49
N SER A 53 4.44 -4.13 -6.80
CA SER A 53 3.47 -3.75 -7.82
C SER A 53 2.69 -5.00 -8.21
N PHE A 54 1.41 -5.03 -7.87
CA PHE A 54 0.49 -6.09 -8.25
C PHE A 54 -0.09 -5.75 -9.63
N SER A 55 -0.07 -6.69 -10.57
CA SER A 55 -0.69 -6.47 -11.88
C SER A 55 -2.21 -6.28 -11.73
N GLU A 56 -2.85 -5.55 -12.65
CA GLU A 56 -4.31 -5.27 -12.62
C GLU A 56 -5.15 -6.56 -12.53
N GLU A 57 -4.68 -7.66 -13.11
CA GLU A 57 -5.35 -8.97 -13.03
C GLU A 57 -5.37 -9.54 -11.60
N THR A 58 -4.35 -9.26 -10.79
CA THR A 58 -4.28 -9.66 -9.38
C THR A 58 -4.91 -8.66 -8.42
N ALA A 59 -4.99 -7.37 -8.76
CA ALA A 59 -5.59 -6.34 -7.92
C ALA A 59 -7.13 -6.35 -7.94
N ALA A 60 -7.74 -7.03 -8.92
CA ALA A 60 -9.19 -7.08 -9.12
C ALA A 60 -9.86 -8.41 -8.69
N ALA A 61 -9.11 -9.35 -8.12
CA ALA A 61 -9.58 -10.66 -7.67
C ALA A 61 -9.63 -10.74 -6.13
#